data_AF-A0A2J0LLL3-F1
#
_entry.id   AF-A0A2J0LLL3-F1
#
_cell.length_a   1.000
_cell.length_b   1.000
_cell.length_c   1.000
_cell.angle_alpha   90.00
_cell.angle_beta   90.00
_cell.angle_gamma   90.00
#
_symmetry.space_group_name_H-M   'P 1'
#
loop_
_entity.id
_entity.type
_entity.pdbx_description
1 polymer ?
#
loop_
_entity_poly.entity_id
_entity_poly.type
_entity_poly.pdbx_seq_one_letter_code
_entity_poly.pdbx_strand_id
1 'polypeptide(L)'
;MWFLYLDESGDLGFDFVNKKPSKFFTITILAISGIDKNRALINCVKCTINRKLYKKKNNASELKGSKTSLEVKKYFYERCKNIKCGIYALTLNKRRLYEKLSKDKERVYNYIARLVMDKIPFEKAITRVELIVDKSKSKPEIQEFNSYIMRALKGRLDPKVPLDIYHYLSHENAGLQAADMFCWGIFRKYEKNDSEWLEIYNQDKVRYEDLYLP
;
A
#
# COMPACT_ATOMS: atom_id res chain seq x y z
N MET A 1 2.87 17.86 -7.67
CA MET A 1 1.81 17.13 -6.96
C MET A 1 2.25 15.71 -6.70
N TRP A 2 2.04 15.22 -5.48
CA TRP A 2 2.35 13.87 -5.05
C TRP A 2 1.06 13.09 -4.82
N PHE A 3 1.05 11.84 -5.28
CA PHE A 3 0.00 10.87 -5.04
C PHE A 3 0.61 9.72 -4.24
N LEU A 4 0.03 9.43 -3.08
CA LEU A 4 0.42 8.35 -2.19
C LEU A 4 -0.73 7.38 -2.07
N TYR A 5 -0.55 6.15 -2.56
CA TYR A 5 -1.54 5.09 -2.43
C TYR A 5 -1.12 4.16 -1.30
N LEU A 6 -1.89 4.13 -0.22
CA LEU A 6 -1.66 3.28 0.93
C LEU A 6 -2.59 2.07 0.83
N ASP A 7 -1.98 0.89 0.82
CA ASP A 7 -2.70 -0.37 0.91
C ASP A 7 -2.00 -1.36 1.85
N GLU A 8 -2.71 -2.40 2.26
CA GLU A 8 -2.27 -3.40 3.22
C GLU A 8 -2.36 -4.84 2.70
N SER A 9 -1.58 -5.73 3.29
CA SER A 9 -1.67 -7.16 3.04
C SER A 9 -1.44 -7.95 4.32
N GLY A 10 -2.21 -9.02 4.48
CA GLY A 10 -2.39 -9.69 5.76
C GLY A 10 -3.51 -9.04 6.57
N ASP A 11 -3.91 -9.71 7.64
CA ASP A 11 -4.96 -9.25 8.55
C ASP A 11 -4.34 -8.75 9.86
N LEU A 12 -5.01 -7.86 10.59
CA LEU A 12 -4.61 -7.46 11.95
C LEU A 12 -5.30 -8.30 13.03
N GLY A 13 -5.46 -9.60 12.80
CA GLY A 13 -5.87 -10.58 13.81
C GLY A 13 -4.69 -11.10 14.63
N PHE A 14 -4.93 -11.35 15.92
CA PHE A 14 -3.93 -11.86 16.87
C PHE A 14 -4.35 -13.17 17.55
N ASP A 15 -5.51 -13.73 17.20
CA ASP A 15 -5.97 -15.03 17.71
C ASP A 15 -5.29 -16.17 16.92
N PHE A 16 -4.03 -16.43 17.25
CA PHE A 16 -3.22 -17.47 16.63
C PHE A 16 -3.63 -18.90 17.00
N VAL A 17 -4.52 -19.07 17.97
CA VAL A 17 -4.97 -20.38 18.44
C VAL A 17 -6.20 -20.83 17.66
N ASN A 18 -7.25 -20.00 17.61
CA ASN A 18 -8.54 -20.42 17.06
C ASN A 18 -8.76 -19.96 15.62
N LYS A 19 -8.26 -18.78 15.26
CA LYS A 19 -8.59 -18.13 13.96
C LYS A 19 -7.48 -18.20 12.92
N LYS A 20 -6.27 -18.59 13.32
CA LYS A 20 -5.08 -18.74 12.45
C LYS A 20 -4.89 -17.56 11.48
N PRO A 21 -4.83 -16.31 11.98
CA PRO A 21 -4.52 -15.15 11.16
C PRO A 21 -3.14 -15.29 10.52
N SER A 22 -2.88 -14.44 9.52
CA SER A 22 -1.53 -14.21 8.99
C SER A 22 -0.51 -13.98 10.13
N LYS A 23 0.75 -14.35 9.95
CA LYS A 23 1.80 -14.09 10.95
C LYS A 23 2.33 -12.67 10.83
N PHE A 24 2.30 -12.14 9.61
CA PHE A 24 2.76 -10.81 9.28
C PHE A 24 1.62 -9.92 8.84
N PHE A 25 1.83 -8.61 8.95
CA PHE A 25 0.93 -7.60 8.41
C PHE A 25 1.77 -6.51 7.75
N THR A 26 1.58 -6.26 6.47
CA THR A 26 2.40 -5.33 5.68
C THR A 26 1.57 -4.13 5.29
N ILE A 27 2.07 -2.93 5.58
CA ILE A 27 1.54 -1.69 4.99
C ILE A 27 2.52 -1.24 3.92
N THR A 28 1.97 -0.87 2.76
CA THR A 28 2.74 -0.35 1.63
C THR A 28 2.18 0.99 1.18
N ILE A 29 3.06 1.95 0.93
CA ILE A 29 2.75 3.22 0.29
C ILE A 29 3.47 3.29 -1.07
N LEU A 30 2.69 3.37 -2.13
CA LEU A 30 3.15 3.68 -3.48
C LEU A 30 3.13 5.19 -3.69
N ALA A 31 4.32 5.79 -3.78
CA ALA A 31 4.52 7.22 -3.94
C ALA A 31 4.86 7.61 -5.38
N ILE A 32 4.13 8.58 -5.93
CA ILE A 32 4.30 9.06 -7.31
C ILE A 32 4.30 10.58 -7.32
N SER A 33 5.31 11.17 -7.95
CA SER A 33 5.41 12.62 -8.15
C SER A 33 5.17 13.00 -9.61
N GLY A 34 4.10 13.76 -9.85
CA GLY A 34 3.68 14.25 -11.16
C GLY A 34 2.35 13.65 -11.62
N ILE A 35 1.47 14.53 -12.15
CA ILE A 35 0.13 14.17 -12.62
C ILE A 35 0.20 13.19 -13.80
N ASP A 36 1.10 13.43 -14.76
CA ASP A 36 1.21 12.58 -15.95
C ASP A 36 1.69 11.16 -15.61
N LYS A 37 2.62 11.04 -14.66
CA LYS A 37 3.11 9.73 -14.18
C LYS A 37 2.00 8.97 -13.46
N ASN A 38 1.19 9.68 -12.66
CA ASN A 38 0.06 9.07 -11.99
C ASN A 38 -1.00 8.57 -12.98
N ARG A 39 -1.37 9.41 -13.96
CA ARG A 39 -2.28 9.03 -15.06
C ARG A 39 -1.74 7.83 -15.84
N ALA A 40 -0.44 7.81 -16.14
CA ALA A 40 0.20 6.69 -16.82
C ALA A 40 0.06 5.39 -16.01
N LEU A 41 0.27 5.42 -14.69
CA LEU A 41 0.10 4.23 -13.85
C LEU A 41 -1.34 3.72 -13.87
N ILE A 42 -2.31 4.63 -13.69
CA ILE A 42 -3.75 4.32 -13.75
C ILE A 42 -4.09 3.64 -15.08
N ASN A 43 -3.55 4.16 -16.18
CA ASN A 43 -3.75 3.56 -17.51
C ASN A 43 -3.11 2.17 -17.64
N CYS A 44 -1.95 1.93 -17.02
CA CYS A 44 -1.32 0.61 -17.01
C CYS A 44 -2.17 -0.43 -16.27
N VAL A 45 -2.77 -0.06 -15.13
CA VAL A 45 -3.71 -0.92 -14.39
C VAL A 45 -4.93 -1.24 -15.24
N LYS A 46 -5.64 -0.21 -15.74
CA LYS A 46 -6.83 -0.39 -16.60
C LYS A 46 -6.53 -1.24 -17.83
N CYS A 47 -5.40 -0.98 -18.48
CA CYS A 47 -4.95 -1.76 -19.63
C CYS A 47 -4.71 -3.24 -19.28
N THR A 48 -4.16 -3.51 -18.10
CA THR A 48 -3.91 -4.89 -17.63
C THR A 48 -5.22 -5.61 -17.41
N ILE A 49 -6.17 -5.00 -16.70
CA ILE A 49 -7.50 -5.57 -16.45
C ILE A 49 -8.19 -5.89 -17.79
N ASN A 50 -8.25 -4.90 -18.70
CA ASN A 50 -8.89 -5.05 -20.01
C ASN A 50 -8.28 -6.16 -20.87
N ARG A 51 -6.97 -6.34 -20.83
CA ARG A 51 -6.28 -7.31 -21.71
C ARG A 51 -6.13 -8.69 -21.11
N LYS A 52 -5.96 -8.81 -19.80
CA LYS A 52 -5.59 -10.06 -19.12
C LYS A 52 -6.70 -10.63 -18.25
N LEU A 53 -7.64 -9.83 -17.76
CA LEU A 53 -8.69 -10.27 -16.84
C LEU A 53 -10.05 -10.37 -17.54
N TYR A 54 -10.50 -9.35 -18.27
CA TYR A 54 -11.82 -9.35 -18.94
C TYR A 54 -12.01 -10.42 -20.02
N LYS A 55 -10.94 -10.94 -20.62
CA LYS A 55 -11.03 -11.98 -21.68
C LYS A 55 -11.27 -13.39 -21.14
N LYS A 56 -10.97 -13.63 -19.86
CA LYS A 56 -11.37 -14.87 -19.18
C LYS A 56 -12.80 -14.63 -18.69
N LYS A 57 -13.73 -15.56 -18.86
CA LYS A 57 -15.18 -15.49 -18.50
C LYS A 57 -15.51 -15.14 -17.03
N ASN A 58 -14.56 -14.60 -16.26
CA ASN A 58 -14.73 -14.06 -14.93
C ASN A 58 -14.86 -12.54 -15.06
N ASN A 59 -15.94 -11.98 -14.54
CA ASN A 59 -16.22 -10.54 -14.43
C ASN A 59 -15.21 -9.78 -13.53
N ALA A 60 -13.92 -10.10 -13.62
CA ALA A 60 -12.87 -9.48 -12.83
C ALA A 60 -12.63 -8.05 -13.34
N SER A 61 -13.31 -7.10 -12.69
CA SER A 61 -13.18 -5.65 -12.89
C SER A 61 -12.00 -5.03 -12.12
N GLU A 62 -11.25 -5.83 -11.36
CA GLU A 62 -10.27 -5.37 -10.39
C GLU A 62 -8.99 -6.22 -10.43
N LEU A 63 -7.84 -5.55 -10.42
CA LEU A 63 -6.52 -6.17 -10.34
C LEU A 63 -6.14 -6.38 -8.87
N LYS A 64 -6.24 -7.62 -8.37
CA LYS A 64 -5.91 -7.98 -6.98
C LYS A 64 -4.59 -8.74 -6.86
N GLY A 65 -3.70 -8.31 -5.98
CA GLY A 65 -2.40 -8.95 -5.72
C GLY A 65 -2.53 -10.44 -5.41
N SER A 66 -3.43 -10.80 -4.50
CA SER A 66 -3.64 -12.20 -4.06
C SER A 66 -4.29 -13.11 -5.09
N LYS A 67 -5.13 -12.58 -6.00
CA LYS A 67 -5.90 -13.37 -6.99
C LYS A 67 -5.29 -13.33 -8.40
N THR A 68 -4.26 -12.53 -8.62
CA THR A 68 -3.63 -12.35 -9.92
C THR A 68 -2.42 -13.27 -10.09
N SER A 69 -2.38 -14.03 -11.19
CA SER A 69 -1.25 -14.91 -11.50
C SER A 69 0.03 -14.12 -11.75
N LEU A 70 1.19 -14.72 -11.49
CA LEU A 70 2.49 -14.08 -11.71
C LEU A 70 2.67 -13.57 -13.16
N GLU A 71 2.17 -14.31 -14.16
CA GLU A 71 2.22 -13.87 -15.56
C GLU A 71 1.51 -12.52 -15.77
N VAL A 72 0.34 -12.33 -15.14
CA VAL A 72 -0.40 -11.07 -15.24
C VAL A 72 0.29 -9.98 -14.41
N LYS A 73 0.91 -10.33 -13.27
CA LYS A 73 1.75 -9.39 -12.50
C LYS A 73 2.95 -8.89 -13.32
N LYS A 74 3.67 -9.80 -13.98
CA LYS A 74 4.75 -9.50 -14.93
C LYS A 74 4.27 -8.60 -16.07
N TYR A 75 3.12 -8.91 -16.67
CA TYR A 75 2.51 -8.07 -17.70
C TYR A 75 2.24 -6.65 -17.19
N PHE A 76 1.65 -6.50 -16.00
CA PHE A 76 1.44 -5.21 -15.38
C PHE A 76 2.76 -4.45 -15.19
N TYR A 77 3.77 -5.10 -14.62
CA TYR A 77 5.08 -4.49 -14.38
C TYR A 77 5.72 -3.96 -15.65
N GLU A 78 5.75 -4.77 -16.72
CA GLU A 78 6.33 -4.38 -18.00
C GLU A 78 5.70 -3.10 -18.57
N ARG A 79 4.42 -2.84 -18.26
CA ARG A 79 3.73 -1.62 -18.68
C ARG A 79 4.08 -0.42 -17.82
N CYS A 80 4.36 -0.60 -16.52
CA CYS A 80 4.65 0.50 -15.60
C CYS A 80 6.14 0.66 -15.25
N LYS A 81 7.03 -0.20 -15.76
CA LYS A 81 8.47 -0.20 -15.42
C LYS A 81 9.16 1.15 -15.64
N ASN A 82 8.80 1.88 -16.69
CA ASN A 82 9.41 3.19 -16.99
C ASN A 82 8.81 4.36 -16.17
N ILE A 83 7.74 4.12 -15.41
CA ILE A 83 7.12 5.14 -14.57
C ILE A 83 7.94 5.28 -13.29
N LYS A 84 8.51 6.47 -13.06
CA LYS A 84 9.23 6.77 -11.82
C LYS A 84 8.25 6.87 -10.65
N CYS A 85 8.30 5.88 -9.76
CA CYS A 85 7.60 5.83 -8.48
C CYS A 85 8.52 5.25 -7.40
N GLY A 86 8.10 5.35 -6.14
CA GLY A 86 8.79 4.76 -5.00
C GLY A 86 7.82 3.93 -4.16
N ILE A 87 8.25 2.75 -3.74
CA ILE A 87 7.51 1.86 -2.85
C ILE A 87 8.18 1.93 -1.48
N TYR A 88 7.37 2.22 -0.46
CA TYR A 88 7.77 2.27 0.94
C TYR A 88 6.91 1.27 1.69
N ALA A 89 7.52 0.31 2.38
CA ALA A 89 6.77 -0.70 3.10
C ALA A 89 7.37 -1.01 4.46
N LEU A 90 6.51 -1.38 5.39
CA LEU A 90 6.89 -1.91 6.69
C LEU A 90 6.02 -3.12 6.99
N THR A 91 6.67 -4.23 7.31
CA THR A 91 5.99 -5.46 7.71
C THR A 91 6.07 -5.62 9.22
N LEU A 92 4.94 -5.81 9.90
CA LEU A 92 4.84 -6.11 11.31
C LEU A 92 4.89 -7.62 11.54
N ASN A 93 5.83 -8.10 12.37
CA ASN A 93 5.78 -9.44 12.94
C ASN A 93 4.77 -9.47 14.10
N LYS A 94 3.56 -9.97 13.85
CA LYS A 94 2.48 -9.94 14.84
C LYS A 94 2.72 -10.87 16.03
N ARG A 95 3.58 -11.89 15.89
CA ARG A 95 3.90 -12.83 16.99
C ARG A 95 4.74 -12.20 18.09
N ARG A 96 5.45 -11.11 17.78
CA ARG A 96 6.31 -10.39 18.72
C ARG A 96 5.64 -9.15 19.30
N LEU A 97 4.40 -8.85 18.90
CA LEU A 97 3.68 -7.70 19.44
C LEU A 97 3.16 -7.99 20.85
N TYR A 98 3.39 -7.05 21.77
CA TYR A 98 2.88 -7.13 23.15
C TYR A 98 1.35 -7.30 23.18
N GLU A 99 0.86 -8.19 24.04
CA GLU A 99 -0.56 -8.56 24.14
C GLU A 99 -1.49 -7.38 24.45
N LYS A 100 -0.99 -6.35 25.14
CA LYS A 100 -1.79 -5.14 25.40
C LYS A 100 -2.04 -4.32 24.14
N LEU A 101 -1.07 -4.29 23.22
CA LEU A 101 -1.18 -3.56 21.94
C LEU A 101 -2.00 -4.34 20.91
N SER A 102 -2.02 -5.68 20.97
CA SER A 102 -2.83 -6.50 20.07
C SER A 102 -4.34 -6.31 20.24
N LYS A 103 -4.78 -5.73 21.38
CA LYS A 103 -6.17 -5.39 21.66
C LYS A 103 -6.64 -4.13 20.92
N ASP A 104 -5.72 -3.27 20.49
CA ASP A 104 -6.01 -1.99 19.82
C ASP A 104 -5.46 -2.00 18.39
N LYS A 105 -6.18 -2.71 17.50
CA LYS A 105 -5.77 -2.94 16.11
C LYS A 105 -5.65 -1.64 15.31
N GLU A 106 -6.55 -0.69 15.54
CA GLU A 106 -6.55 0.58 14.83
C GLU A 106 -5.34 1.43 15.21
N ARG A 107 -4.98 1.49 16.50
CA ARG A 107 -3.77 2.17 16.92
C ARG A 107 -2.51 1.53 16.36
N VAL A 108 -2.47 0.19 16.28
CA VAL A 108 -1.36 -0.54 15.64
C VAL A 108 -1.28 -0.18 14.16
N TYR A 109 -2.40 -0.22 13.42
CA TYR A 109 -2.46 0.19 12.02
C TYR A 109 -1.92 1.61 11.83
N ASN A 110 -2.47 2.57 12.59
CA ASN A 110 -2.11 3.98 12.51
C ASN A 110 -0.62 4.19 12.76
N TYR A 111 -0.07 3.50 13.78
CA TYR A 111 1.34 3.57 14.11
C TYR A 111 2.24 3.02 13.00
N ILE A 112 1.95 1.81 12.47
CA ILE A 112 2.73 1.23 11.37
C ILE A 112 2.64 2.12 10.12
N ALA A 113 1.45 2.63 9.78
CA ALA A 113 1.26 3.54 8.65
C ALA A 113 2.12 4.81 8.80
N ARG A 114 2.16 5.41 10.00
CA ARG A 114 3.02 6.56 10.28
C ARG A 114 4.49 6.22 10.12
N LEU A 115 4.96 5.08 10.62
CA LEU A 115 6.35 4.68 10.47
C LEU A 115 6.77 4.53 9.01
N VAL A 116 5.89 4.05 8.12
CA VAL A 116 6.15 4.03 6.67
C VAL A 116 6.21 5.44 6.11
N MET A 117 5.26 6.31 6.48
CA MET A 117 5.24 7.72 6.06
C MET A 117 6.49 8.48 6.53
N ASP A 118 7.03 8.15 7.72
CA ASP A 118 8.26 8.73 8.26
C ASP A 118 9.47 8.55 7.31
N LYS A 119 9.41 7.59 6.38
CA LYS A 119 10.47 7.32 5.39
C LYS A 119 10.27 8.02 4.05
N ILE A 120 9.10 8.59 3.80
CA ILE A 120 8.81 9.34 2.57
C ILE A 120 9.37 10.76 2.71
N PRO A 121 10.15 11.27 1.74
CA PRO A 121 10.75 12.61 1.83
C PRO A 121 9.75 13.71 1.47
N PHE A 122 8.77 13.93 2.35
CA PHE A 122 7.70 14.94 2.20
C PHE A 122 8.22 16.36 2.03
N GLU A 123 9.43 16.63 2.50
CA GLU A 123 10.12 17.92 2.41
C GLU A 123 10.40 18.30 0.93
N LYS A 124 10.33 17.33 0.01
CA LYS A 124 10.44 17.54 -1.45
C LYS A 124 9.10 17.83 -2.13
N ALA A 125 7.98 17.82 -1.41
CA ALA A 125 6.68 18.15 -1.97
C ALA A 125 6.54 19.68 -2.08
N ILE A 126 6.18 20.16 -3.28
CA ILE A 126 6.14 21.61 -3.57
C ILE A 126 4.71 22.14 -3.71
N THR A 127 3.76 21.31 -4.16
CA THR A 127 2.43 21.81 -4.59
C THR A 127 1.26 21.26 -3.78
N ARG A 128 1.18 19.94 -3.60
CA ARG A 128 0.08 19.22 -2.94
C ARG A 128 0.47 17.77 -2.75
N VAL A 129 0.01 17.18 -1.65
CA VAL A 129 0.08 15.75 -1.38
C VAL A 129 -1.32 15.21 -1.23
N GLU A 130 -1.65 14.19 -2.02
CA GLU A 130 -2.86 13.40 -1.82
C GLU A 130 -2.46 12.04 -1.27
N LEU A 131 -3.00 11.70 -0.10
CA LEU A 131 -2.94 10.38 0.49
C LEU A 131 -4.26 9.67 0.21
N ILE A 132 -4.20 8.59 -0.56
CA ILE A 132 -5.33 7.75 -0.91
C ILE A 132 -5.16 6.42 -0.17
N VAL A 133 -6.11 6.10 0.69
CA VAL A 133 -6.09 4.92 1.56
C VAL A 133 -7.19 3.96 1.11
N ASP A 134 -6.90 2.64 1.09
CA ASP A 134 -7.96 1.66 0.89
C ASP A 134 -8.93 1.67 2.06
N LYS A 135 -10.22 1.72 1.73
CA LYS A 135 -11.29 1.90 2.71
C LYS A 135 -11.61 0.59 3.40
N SER A 136 -10.95 0.35 4.53
CA SER A 136 -11.21 -0.79 5.43
C SER A 136 -11.81 -0.38 6.80
N LYS A 137 -11.98 0.94 7.04
CA LYS A 137 -12.35 1.53 8.35
C LYS A 137 -13.77 2.09 8.40
N SER A 138 -14.34 2.14 9.61
CA SER A 138 -15.56 2.86 9.94
C SER A 138 -15.34 4.38 9.94
N LYS A 139 -16.43 5.18 9.95
CA LYS A 139 -16.32 6.65 9.92
C LYS A 139 -15.50 7.24 11.09
N PRO A 140 -15.69 6.80 12.36
CA PRO A 140 -14.87 7.29 13.47
C PRO A 140 -13.39 6.94 13.31
N GLU A 141 -13.08 5.71 12.90
CA GLU A 141 -11.70 5.24 12.68
C GLU A 141 -11.01 6.01 11.55
N ILE A 142 -11.74 6.36 10.49
CA ILE A 142 -11.24 7.25 9.43
C ILE A 142 -10.87 8.63 9.99
N GLN A 143 -11.73 9.22 10.82
CA GLN A 143 -11.46 10.54 11.42
C GLN A 143 -10.24 10.50 12.35
N GLU A 144 -10.10 9.44 13.15
CA GLU A 144 -8.96 9.23 14.03
C GLU A 144 -7.67 9.05 13.22
N PHE A 145 -7.67 8.16 12.22
CA PHE A 145 -6.54 7.96 11.32
C PHE A 145 -6.12 9.28 10.66
N ASN A 146 -7.07 10.00 10.06
CA ASN A 146 -6.78 11.27 9.37
C ASN A 146 -6.16 12.28 10.33
N SER A 147 -6.75 12.45 11.52
CA SER A 147 -6.25 13.39 12.53
C SER A 147 -4.85 13.02 13.03
N TYR A 148 -4.59 11.72 13.20
CA TYR A 148 -3.29 11.20 13.62
C TYR A 148 -2.21 11.47 12.56
N ILE A 149 -2.48 11.12 11.30
CA ILE A 149 -1.54 11.31 10.19
C ILE A 149 -1.29 12.79 9.92
N MET A 150 -2.33 13.63 9.88
CA MET A 150 -2.18 15.08 9.68
C MET A 150 -1.28 15.69 10.76
N ARG A 151 -1.46 15.28 12.03
CA ARG A 151 -0.61 15.75 13.13
C ARG A 151 0.84 15.31 12.96
N ALA A 152 1.06 14.05 12.57
CA ALA A 152 2.40 13.51 12.35
C ALA A 152 3.14 14.22 11.20
N LEU A 153 2.42 14.60 10.13
CA LEU A 153 3.00 15.23 8.95
C LEU A 153 3.08 16.76 9.00
N LYS A 154 2.37 17.42 9.92
CA LYS A 154 2.33 18.89 10.04
C LYS A 154 3.70 19.55 10.12
N GLY A 155 4.68 18.91 10.77
CA GLY A 155 6.06 19.42 10.90
C GLY A 155 7.00 19.04 9.75
N ARG A 156 6.53 18.23 8.79
CA ARG A 156 7.35 17.68 7.69
C ARG A 156 6.98 18.25 6.32
N LEU A 157 5.81 18.84 6.21
CA LEU A 157 5.34 19.53 5.01
C LEU A 157 5.53 21.03 5.17
N ASP A 158 5.89 21.71 4.08
CA ASP A 158 5.77 23.17 4.01
C ASP A 158 4.29 23.53 4.28
N PRO A 159 4.00 24.49 5.18
CA PRO A 159 2.62 24.91 5.48
C PRO A 159 1.78 25.32 4.26
N LYS A 160 2.42 25.70 3.14
CA LYS A 160 1.76 26.04 1.88
C LYS A 160 1.38 24.82 1.03
N VAL A 161 1.87 23.64 1.39
CA VAL A 161 1.61 22.38 0.68
C VAL A 161 0.42 21.68 1.35
N PRO A 162 -0.78 21.72 0.76
CA PRO A 162 -1.93 21.02 1.32
C PRO A 162 -1.71 19.50 1.31
N LEU A 163 -2.20 18.86 2.37
CA LEU A 163 -2.33 17.41 2.50
C LEU A 163 -3.82 17.07 2.52
N ASP A 164 -4.26 16.33 1.50
CA ASP A 164 -5.62 15.78 1.42
C ASP A 164 -5.57 14.28 1.67
N ILE A 165 -6.49 13.76 2.49
CA ILE A 165 -6.59 12.32 2.78
C ILE A 165 -7.95 11.81 2.32
N TYR A 166 -7.92 10.86 1.39
CA TYR A 166 -9.09 10.23 0.80
C TYR A 166 -9.12 8.73 1.14
N HIS A 167 -10.32 8.21 1.36
CA HIS A 167 -10.56 6.78 1.59
C HIS A 167 -11.48 6.27 0.49
N TYR A 168 -10.95 5.45 -0.41
CA TYR A 168 -11.68 4.90 -1.57
C TYR A 168 -11.74 3.38 -1.49
N LEU A 169 -12.75 2.78 -2.11
CA LEU A 169 -12.77 1.32 -2.29
C LEU A 169 -11.77 0.94 -3.38
N SER A 170 -10.95 -0.09 -3.15
CA SER A 170 -9.95 -0.58 -4.12
C SER A 170 -10.47 -0.78 -5.56
N HIS A 171 -11.69 -1.31 -5.74
CA HIS A 171 -12.25 -1.51 -7.08
C HIS A 171 -12.60 -0.19 -7.82
N GLU A 172 -12.73 0.92 -7.11
CA GLU A 172 -13.01 2.25 -7.67
C GLU A 172 -11.71 3.01 -7.99
N ASN A 173 -10.57 2.60 -7.42
CA ASN A 173 -9.31 3.32 -7.55
C ASN A 173 -8.18 2.42 -8.09
N ALA A 174 -7.83 2.61 -9.36
CA ALA A 174 -6.75 1.88 -10.01
C ALA A 174 -5.37 2.08 -9.35
N GLY A 175 -5.14 3.21 -8.67
CA GLY A 175 -3.88 3.44 -7.94
C GLY A 175 -3.77 2.57 -6.68
N LEU A 176 -4.87 2.37 -5.96
CA LEU A 176 -4.94 1.40 -4.85
C LEU A 176 -4.68 -0.02 -5.35
N GLN A 177 -5.26 -0.41 -6.48
CA GLN A 177 -4.98 -1.73 -7.09
C GLN A 177 -3.50 -1.92 -7.48
N ALA A 178 -2.82 -0.85 -7.92
CA ALA A 178 -1.38 -0.91 -8.14
C ALA A 178 -0.61 -1.08 -6.82
N ALA A 179 -1.02 -0.37 -5.75
CA ALA A 179 -0.43 -0.52 -4.42
C ALA A 179 -0.62 -1.94 -3.89
N ASP A 180 -1.81 -2.55 -4.01
CA ASP A 180 -2.12 -3.94 -3.63
C ASP A 180 -1.18 -4.92 -4.31
N MET A 181 -0.98 -4.77 -5.63
CA MET A 181 -0.09 -5.62 -6.39
C MET A 181 1.32 -5.64 -5.81
N PHE A 182 1.87 -4.48 -5.47
CA PHE A 182 3.20 -4.41 -4.85
C PHE A 182 3.18 -4.89 -3.39
N CYS A 183 2.22 -4.44 -2.59
CA CYS A 183 2.04 -4.80 -1.18
C CYS A 183 2.04 -6.32 -0.99
N TRP A 184 1.28 -7.02 -1.83
CA TRP A 184 1.19 -8.47 -1.83
C TRP A 184 2.54 -9.16 -2.03
N GLY A 185 3.43 -8.62 -2.87
CA GLY A 185 4.77 -9.18 -3.10
C GLY A 185 5.66 -9.11 -1.87
N ILE A 186 5.67 -7.95 -1.20
CA ILE A 186 6.42 -7.75 0.05
C ILE A 186 5.85 -8.64 1.15
N PHE A 187 4.53 -8.67 1.30
CA PHE A 187 3.87 -9.54 2.27
C PHE A 187 4.20 -11.03 2.05
N ARG A 188 4.21 -11.51 0.80
CA ARG A 188 4.50 -12.92 0.46
C ARG A 188 5.91 -13.36 0.85
N LYS A 189 6.90 -12.47 0.71
CA LYS A 189 8.27 -12.73 1.18
C LYS A 189 8.26 -13.13 2.65
N TYR A 190 7.58 -12.36 3.50
CA TYR A 190 7.56 -12.63 4.94
C TYR A 190 6.62 -13.78 5.33
N GLU A 191 5.40 -13.81 4.79
CA GLU A 191 4.38 -14.77 5.20
C GLU A 191 4.66 -16.20 4.70
N LYS A 192 5.24 -16.33 3.51
CA LYS A 192 5.40 -17.61 2.80
C LYS A 192 6.82 -17.91 2.33
N ASN A 193 7.79 -17.04 2.62
CA ASN A 193 9.14 -17.16 2.08
C ASN A 193 9.16 -17.21 0.54
N ASP A 194 8.25 -16.46 -0.08
CA ASP A 194 8.08 -16.39 -1.53
C ASP A 194 8.33 -14.95 -2.00
N SER A 195 9.51 -14.73 -2.57
CA SER A 195 9.97 -13.45 -3.10
C SER A 195 9.83 -13.31 -4.62
N GLU A 196 9.24 -14.31 -5.32
CA GLU A 196 9.29 -14.38 -6.79
C GLU A 196 8.72 -13.13 -7.46
N TRP A 197 7.63 -12.58 -6.92
CA TRP A 197 7.05 -11.34 -7.42
C TRP A 197 7.84 -10.09 -6.98
N LEU A 198 8.35 -10.06 -5.76
CA LEU A 198 9.12 -8.94 -5.22
C LEU A 198 10.41 -8.70 -6.01
N GLU A 199 11.11 -9.78 -6.37
CA GLU A 199 12.36 -9.74 -7.13
C GLU A 199 12.24 -9.05 -8.49
N ILE A 200 11.02 -8.95 -9.04
CA ILE A 200 10.78 -8.32 -10.33
C ILE A 200 10.91 -6.79 -10.25
N TYR A 201 10.56 -6.19 -9.11
CA TYR A 201 10.47 -4.73 -8.99
C TYR A 201 11.33 -4.14 -7.87
N ASN A 202 11.95 -4.96 -7.01
CA ASN A 202 12.65 -4.50 -5.82
C ASN A 202 13.79 -3.52 -6.15
N GLN A 203 14.63 -3.82 -7.13
CA GLN A 203 15.78 -3.00 -7.51
C GLN A 203 15.36 -1.63 -8.07
N ASP A 204 14.24 -1.58 -8.79
CA ASP A 204 13.81 -0.38 -9.51
C ASP A 204 12.90 0.52 -8.67
N LYS A 205 12.01 -0.09 -7.88
CA LYS A 205 10.85 0.59 -7.29
C LYS A 205 10.93 0.72 -5.77
N VAL A 206 11.53 -0.23 -5.06
CA VAL A 206 11.55 -0.21 -3.59
C VAL A 206 12.56 0.83 -3.11
N ARG A 207 12.07 1.75 -2.28
CA ARG A 207 12.89 2.81 -1.64
C ARG A 207 13.09 2.58 -0.16
N TYR A 208 12.14 1.89 0.46
CA TYR A 208 12.23 1.44 1.84
C TYR A 208 11.42 0.16 2.02
N GLU A 209 12.02 -0.84 2.64
CA GLU A 209 11.39 -2.06 3.09
C GLU A 209 12.07 -2.47 4.39
N ASP A 210 11.29 -2.82 5.41
CA ASP A 210 11.83 -3.22 6.70
C ASP A 210 10.85 -4.16 7.43
N LEU A 211 11.39 -4.91 8.40
CA LEU A 211 10.64 -5.80 9.28
C LEU A 211 10.58 -5.19 10.69
N TYR A 212 9.40 -4.75 11.09
CA TYR A 212 9.14 -4.33 12.46
C TYR A 212 8.99 -5.54 13.38
N LEU A 213 9.81 -5.54 14.44
CA LEU A 213 9.99 -6.64 15.38
C LEU A 213 10.53 -7.93 14.73
N PRO A 214 11.83 -7.98 14.35
CA PRO A 214 12.66 -9.15 14.01
C PRO A 214 12.03 -10.51 13.74
#